data_AF-A0A535MV67-F1
#
_entry.id   AF-A0A535MV67-F1
#
_cell.length_a   1.000
_cell.length_b   1.000
_cell.length_c   1.000
_cell.angle_alpha   90.00
_cell.angle_beta   90.00
_cell.angle_gamma   90.00
#
_symmetry.space_group_name_H-M   'P 1'
#
loop_
_entity.id
_entity.type
_entity.pdbx_description
1 polymer ?
#
loop_
_entity_poly.entity_id
_entity_poly.type
_entity_poly.pdbx_seq_one_letter_code
_entity_poly.pdbx_strand_id
1 'polypeptide(L)'
;MYDLFLQRAAGQPAALRDVIRTVRENLDVAPADILLSAIPDTLAGLAGRENILSDAIAGVRGSYDYVVVDCPPNVGLLTFNALKACSEAIVPMDPSFFSLHGIGKLLETFEVLAKETNHHIAARVLVTLYAGRSPFVKAVVDEIRRHLAGRHFDTVIRYSVKLAEAASHGVPIAAYCTRCAGFEDYQALTAELLQQEAAFPRDGQPSAPALTSEGVMFSLQAFDAERVHLAGDFNDWSLDGSEMEPIDGVWKKVVKLPPGRYRYRYVIDGRWQRDPLNADIEPSAYGGDDSILVVDESVASEHSPATVYTESASD
;
A
#
# COMPACT_ATOMS: atom_id res chain seq x y z
N MET A 1 -17.54 -11.46 -13.45
CA MET A 1 -17.68 -10.11 -12.87
C MET A 1 -19.01 -9.43 -13.20
N TYR A 2 -19.49 -9.43 -14.45
CA TYR A 2 -20.81 -8.84 -14.79
C TYR A 2 -21.95 -9.35 -13.89
N ASP A 3 -22.08 -10.67 -13.74
CA ASP A 3 -23.14 -11.28 -12.93
C ASP A 3 -23.09 -10.86 -11.46
N LEU A 4 -21.89 -10.65 -10.89
CA LEU A 4 -21.70 -10.19 -9.52
C LEU A 4 -22.37 -8.82 -9.31
N PHE A 5 -22.12 -7.89 -10.22
CA PHE A 5 -22.70 -6.55 -10.17
C PHE A 5 -24.21 -6.57 -10.48
N LEU A 6 -24.65 -7.39 -11.45
CA LEU A 6 -26.05 -7.49 -11.84
C LEU A 6 -26.92 -8.11 -10.73
N GLN A 7 -26.47 -9.20 -10.12
CA GLN A 7 -27.20 -9.86 -9.05
C GLN A 7 -27.35 -8.96 -7.83
N ARG A 8 -26.33 -8.15 -7.51
CA ARG A 8 -26.44 -7.10 -6.48
C ARG A 8 -27.47 -6.02 -6.86
N ALA A 9 -27.54 -5.62 -8.13
CA ALA A 9 -28.59 -4.71 -8.61
C ALA A 9 -30.00 -5.30 -8.40
N ALA A 10 -30.13 -6.62 -8.56
CA ALA A 10 -31.38 -7.37 -8.35
C ALA A 10 -31.68 -7.68 -6.87
N GLY A 11 -30.84 -7.23 -5.92
CA GLY A 11 -30.99 -7.53 -4.49
C GLY A 11 -30.70 -9.00 -4.12
N GLN A 12 -30.03 -9.75 -5.01
CA GLN A 12 -29.69 -11.15 -4.80
C GLN A 12 -28.28 -11.28 -4.20
N PRO A 13 -28.06 -12.27 -3.31
CA PRO A 13 -26.73 -12.56 -2.81
C PRO A 13 -25.87 -13.12 -3.94
N ALA A 14 -24.82 -12.38 -4.28
CA ALA A 14 -23.81 -12.77 -5.25
C ALA A 14 -22.48 -12.89 -4.52
N ALA A 15 -21.86 -14.06 -4.55
CA ALA A 15 -20.56 -14.27 -3.94
C ALA A 15 -19.46 -14.31 -5.01
N LEU A 16 -18.32 -13.70 -4.73
CA LEU A 16 -17.20 -13.66 -5.67
C LEU A 16 -16.72 -15.08 -6.05
N ARG A 17 -16.81 -16.03 -5.11
CA ARG A 17 -16.48 -17.44 -5.31
C ARG A 17 -17.22 -18.10 -6.47
N ASP A 18 -18.43 -17.64 -6.80
CA ASP A 18 -19.26 -18.24 -7.85
C ASP A 18 -18.76 -17.87 -9.25
N VAL A 19 -18.05 -16.74 -9.37
CA VAL A 19 -17.51 -16.23 -10.64
C VAL A 19 -16.01 -16.47 -10.79
N ILE A 20 -15.30 -16.81 -9.73
CA ILE A 20 -13.87 -17.14 -9.78
C ILE A 20 -13.65 -18.43 -10.59
N ARG A 21 -12.57 -18.44 -11.38
CA ARG A 21 -12.10 -19.58 -12.16
C ARG A 21 -10.61 -19.80 -11.91
N THR A 22 -10.22 -21.03 -11.62
CA THR A 22 -8.80 -21.40 -11.50
C THR A 22 -8.16 -21.47 -12.88
N VAL A 23 -7.10 -20.68 -13.08
CA VAL A 23 -6.36 -20.62 -14.33
C VAL A 23 -5.09 -21.46 -14.26
N ARG A 24 -4.40 -21.44 -13.11
CA ARG A 24 -3.24 -22.28 -12.78
C ARG A 24 -3.06 -22.36 -11.27
N GLU A 25 -2.10 -23.16 -10.83
CA GLU A 25 -1.73 -23.22 -9.42
C GLU A 25 -1.40 -21.82 -8.89
N ASN A 26 -1.99 -21.48 -7.74
CA ASN A 26 -1.87 -20.17 -7.07
C ASN A 26 -2.31 -18.96 -7.93
N LEU A 27 -3.15 -19.18 -8.96
CA LEU A 27 -3.77 -18.10 -9.71
C LEU A 27 -5.21 -18.43 -10.10
N ASP A 28 -6.10 -17.71 -9.45
CA ASP A 28 -7.51 -17.64 -9.76
C ASP A 28 -7.84 -16.30 -10.42
N VAL A 29 -8.85 -16.30 -11.31
CA VAL A 29 -9.29 -15.11 -12.03
C VAL A 29 -10.81 -15.00 -11.94
N ALA A 30 -11.31 -13.82 -11.59
CA ALA A 30 -12.70 -13.46 -11.77
C ALA A 30 -12.84 -12.71 -13.12
N PRO A 31 -13.29 -13.37 -14.20
CA PRO A 31 -13.25 -12.79 -15.53
C PRO A 31 -14.28 -11.67 -15.70
N ALA A 32 -13.92 -10.71 -16.55
CA ALA A 32 -14.82 -9.67 -17.06
C ALA A 32 -15.37 -10.04 -18.44
N ASP A 33 -16.53 -9.49 -18.76
CA ASP A 33 -17.20 -9.59 -20.07
C ASP A 33 -17.44 -8.18 -20.59
N ILE A 34 -17.58 -8.00 -21.91
CA ILE A 34 -17.94 -6.72 -22.53
C ILE A 34 -19.22 -6.12 -21.93
N LEU A 35 -20.15 -6.96 -21.47
CA LEU A 35 -21.39 -6.52 -20.81
C LEU A 35 -21.14 -5.72 -19.51
N LEU A 36 -19.97 -5.85 -18.89
CA LEU A 36 -19.59 -5.06 -17.71
C LEU A 36 -19.66 -3.54 -17.99
N SER A 37 -19.52 -3.11 -19.24
CA SER A 37 -19.65 -1.69 -19.61
C SER A 37 -21.06 -1.12 -19.38
N ALA A 38 -22.09 -1.96 -19.32
CA ALA A 38 -23.49 -1.54 -19.08
C ALA A 38 -23.86 -1.44 -17.59
N ILE A 39 -22.99 -1.92 -16.69
CA ILE A 39 -23.23 -1.92 -15.25
C ILE A 39 -23.41 -0.51 -14.66
N PRO A 40 -22.60 0.51 -15.03
CA PRO A 40 -22.77 1.86 -14.48
C PRO A 40 -24.19 2.42 -14.68
N ASP A 41 -24.78 2.21 -15.86
CA ASP A 41 -26.14 2.64 -16.16
C ASP A 41 -27.18 1.81 -15.40
N THR A 42 -26.95 0.50 -15.31
CA THR A 42 -27.83 -0.44 -14.57
C THR A 42 -27.89 -0.10 -13.07
N LEU A 43 -26.77 0.35 -12.50
CA LEU A 43 -26.66 0.73 -11.10
C LEU A 43 -26.94 2.22 -10.85
N ALA A 44 -27.49 2.94 -11.84
CA ALA A 44 -27.80 4.35 -11.69
C ALA A 44 -28.80 4.58 -10.54
N GLY A 45 -28.44 5.44 -9.58
CA GLY A 45 -29.30 5.81 -8.45
C GLY A 45 -29.43 4.77 -7.34
N LEU A 46 -28.78 3.60 -7.45
CA LEU A 46 -28.73 2.63 -6.35
C LEU A 46 -27.73 3.08 -5.28
N ALA A 47 -28.17 3.06 -4.02
CA ALA A 47 -27.30 3.35 -2.88
C ALA A 47 -26.29 2.20 -2.67
N GLY A 48 -25.05 2.53 -2.30
CA GLY A 48 -24.01 1.54 -2.01
C GLY A 48 -23.41 0.86 -3.25
N ARG A 49 -23.70 1.35 -4.46
CA ARG A 49 -23.22 0.79 -5.73
C ARG A 49 -21.70 0.81 -5.88
N GLU A 50 -21.03 1.68 -5.13
CA GLU A 50 -19.58 1.80 -5.00
C GLU A 50 -18.94 0.76 -4.07
N ASN A 51 -19.74 0.06 -3.25
CA ASN A 51 -19.27 -0.93 -2.26
C ASN A 51 -19.33 -2.37 -2.78
N ILE A 52 -19.87 -2.60 -3.97
CA ILE A 52 -20.18 -3.94 -4.46
C ILE A 52 -18.93 -4.82 -4.49
N LEU A 53 -17.83 -4.29 -5.02
CA LEU A 53 -16.58 -5.06 -5.12
C LEU A 53 -15.91 -5.25 -3.76
N SER A 54 -15.91 -4.24 -2.89
CA SER A 54 -15.33 -4.35 -1.54
C SER A 54 -16.06 -5.40 -0.70
N ASP A 55 -17.40 -5.41 -0.76
CA ASP A 55 -18.23 -6.41 -0.09
C ASP A 55 -17.96 -7.83 -0.62
N ALA A 56 -17.80 -7.95 -1.94
CA ALA A 56 -17.54 -9.22 -2.59
C ALA A 56 -16.15 -9.79 -2.23
N ILE A 57 -15.12 -8.94 -2.19
CA ILE A 57 -13.76 -9.31 -1.80
C ILE A 57 -13.69 -9.68 -0.31
N ALA A 58 -14.43 -9.00 0.56
CA ALA A 58 -14.52 -9.36 1.97
C ALA A 58 -14.96 -10.83 2.18
N GLY A 59 -15.82 -11.36 1.31
CA GLY A 59 -16.29 -12.75 1.35
C GLY A 59 -15.26 -13.81 0.93
N VAL A 60 -14.09 -13.41 0.45
CA VAL A 60 -12.94 -14.28 0.12
C VAL A 60 -11.66 -13.87 0.86
N ARG A 61 -11.78 -12.95 1.83
CA ARG A 61 -10.63 -12.51 2.64
C ARG A 61 -10.07 -13.72 3.41
N GLY A 62 -8.74 -13.87 3.37
CA GLY A 62 -8.03 -15.00 3.97
C GLY A 62 -7.92 -16.23 3.07
N SER A 63 -8.57 -16.26 1.89
CA SER A 63 -8.37 -17.30 0.89
C SER A 63 -7.25 -16.99 -0.11
N TYR A 64 -6.79 -15.73 -0.16
CA TYR A 64 -5.76 -15.24 -1.07
C TYR A 64 -4.79 -14.34 -0.32
N ASP A 65 -3.50 -14.48 -0.61
CA ASP A 65 -2.46 -13.60 -0.08
C ASP A 65 -2.50 -12.22 -0.77
N TYR A 66 -2.82 -12.19 -2.06
CA TYR A 66 -2.91 -10.97 -2.87
C TYR A 66 -4.16 -11.00 -3.75
N VAL A 67 -4.81 -9.84 -3.89
CA VAL A 67 -5.88 -9.60 -4.87
C VAL A 67 -5.44 -8.44 -5.77
N VAL A 68 -5.36 -8.70 -7.08
CA VAL A 68 -5.02 -7.69 -8.09
C VAL A 68 -6.28 -7.35 -8.88
N VAL A 69 -6.65 -6.07 -8.90
CA VAL A 69 -7.82 -5.58 -9.64
C VAL A 69 -7.34 -4.73 -10.82
N ASP A 70 -7.57 -5.24 -12.03
CA ASP A 70 -7.31 -4.48 -13.26
C ASP A 70 -8.47 -3.51 -13.55
N CYS A 71 -8.14 -2.22 -13.63
CA CYS A 71 -9.13 -1.15 -13.74
C CYS A 71 -9.33 -0.73 -15.20
N PRO A 72 -10.56 -0.35 -15.61
CA PRO A 72 -10.77 0.25 -16.91
C PRO A 72 -10.09 1.63 -16.99
N PRO A 73 -9.77 2.14 -18.20
CA PRO A 73 -8.98 3.36 -18.37
C PRO A 73 -9.72 4.65 -17.98
N ASN A 74 -11.03 4.59 -17.74
CA ASN A 74 -11.86 5.73 -17.39
C ASN A 74 -12.11 5.80 -15.87
N VAL A 75 -12.14 7.02 -15.33
CA VAL A 75 -12.57 7.26 -13.95
C VAL A 75 -14.09 7.24 -13.91
N GLY A 76 -14.67 6.21 -13.30
CA GLY A 76 -16.11 5.98 -13.22
C GLY A 76 -16.44 4.83 -12.27
N LEU A 77 -17.72 4.46 -12.15
CA LEU A 77 -18.21 3.57 -11.07
C LEU A 77 -17.37 2.30 -10.84
N LEU A 78 -16.89 1.66 -11.91
CA LEU A 78 -16.07 0.45 -11.80
C LEU A 78 -14.69 0.74 -11.17
N THR A 79 -14.06 1.85 -11.55
CA THR A 79 -12.81 2.34 -10.97
C THR A 79 -13.02 2.74 -9.51
N PHE A 80 -14.13 3.39 -9.15
CA PHE A 80 -14.48 3.65 -7.75
C PHE A 80 -14.60 2.36 -6.94
N ASN A 81 -15.29 1.34 -7.46
CA ASN A 81 -15.40 0.04 -6.81
C ASN A 81 -14.03 -0.61 -6.61
N ALA A 82 -13.16 -0.57 -7.62
CA ALA A 82 -11.81 -1.12 -7.54
C ALA A 82 -10.98 -0.40 -6.46
N LEU A 83 -10.97 0.92 -6.47
CA LEU A 83 -10.20 1.71 -5.51
C LEU A 83 -10.70 1.54 -4.08
N LYS A 84 -12.02 1.47 -3.88
CA LYS A 84 -12.60 1.20 -2.56
C LYS A 84 -12.28 -0.20 -2.04
N ALA A 85 -12.08 -1.16 -2.93
CA ALA A 85 -11.80 -2.54 -2.54
C ALA A 85 -10.30 -2.84 -2.36
N CYS A 86 -9.41 -1.96 -2.85
CA CYS A 86 -7.96 -2.13 -2.81
C CYS A 86 -7.31 -1.28 -1.71
N SER A 87 -6.24 -1.79 -1.11
CA SER A 87 -5.39 -1.04 -0.16
C SER A 87 -4.35 -0.16 -0.86
N GLU A 88 -3.96 -0.52 -2.07
CA GLU A 88 -2.92 0.16 -2.84
C GLU A 88 -3.31 0.25 -4.32
N ALA A 89 -2.91 1.35 -4.99
CA ALA A 89 -3.04 1.53 -6.41
C ALA A 89 -1.67 1.72 -7.08
N ILE A 90 -1.35 0.84 -8.04
CA ILE A 90 -0.20 1.00 -8.93
C ILE A 90 -0.68 1.77 -10.16
N VAL A 91 -0.05 2.91 -10.43
CA VAL A 91 -0.40 3.81 -11.52
C VAL A 91 0.67 3.72 -12.62
N PRO A 92 0.45 2.96 -13.70
CA PRO A 92 1.40 2.90 -14.81
C PRO A 92 1.41 4.23 -15.57
N MET A 93 2.60 4.75 -15.85
CA MET A 93 2.82 6.02 -16.52
C MET A 93 4.00 5.95 -17.48
N ASP A 94 3.87 6.47 -18.70
CA ASP A 94 5.00 6.59 -19.62
C ASP A 94 5.82 7.87 -19.33
N PRO A 95 7.14 7.90 -19.56
CA PRO A 95 8.00 9.03 -19.26
C PRO A 95 7.91 10.12 -20.37
N SER A 96 6.73 10.73 -20.52
CA SER A 96 6.50 11.84 -21.45
C SER A 96 6.21 13.15 -20.71
N PHE A 97 6.37 14.29 -21.39
CA PHE A 97 6.03 15.61 -20.83
C PHE A 97 4.54 15.73 -20.49
N PHE A 98 3.68 15.01 -21.19
CA PHE A 98 2.25 15.01 -20.89
C PHE A 98 1.99 14.36 -19.53
N SER A 99 2.72 13.29 -19.21
CA SER A 99 2.65 12.60 -17.93
C SER A 99 2.98 13.50 -16.74
N LEU A 100 3.96 14.41 -16.87
CA LEU A 100 4.26 15.41 -15.82
C LEU A 100 3.06 16.29 -15.48
N HIS A 101 2.31 16.73 -16.49
CA HIS A 101 1.09 17.52 -16.31
C HIS A 101 -0.10 16.66 -15.83
N GLY A 102 -0.07 15.36 -16.14
CA GLY A 102 -1.07 14.38 -15.73
C GLY A 102 -0.98 14.00 -14.24
N ILE A 103 0.21 14.05 -13.64
CA ILE A 103 0.43 13.68 -12.22
C ILE A 103 -0.43 14.52 -11.28
N GLY A 104 -0.46 15.85 -11.44
CA GLY A 104 -1.23 16.72 -10.56
C GLY A 104 -2.72 16.37 -10.56
N LYS A 105 -3.30 16.23 -11.77
CA LYS A 105 -4.71 15.83 -11.94
C LYS A 105 -5.00 14.44 -11.39
N LEU A 106 -4.05 13.52 -11.53
CA LEU A 106 -4.19 12.17 -11.01
C LEU A 106 -4.24 12.16 -9.48
N LEU A 107 -3.35 12.92 -8.83
CA LEU A 107 -3.35 13.08 -7.38
C LEU A 107 -4.63 13.76 -6.88
N GLU A 108 -5.06 14.85 -7.53
CA GLU A 108 -6.36 15.51 -7.25
C GLU A 108 -7.53 14.54 -7.40
N THR A 109 -7.49 13.68 -8.42
CA THR A 109 -8.51 12.66 -8.65
C THR A 109 -8.54 11.68 -7.48
N PHE A 110 -7.40 11.15 -7.04
CA PHE A 110 -7.35 10.27 -5.86
C PHE A 110 -7.87 10.95 -4.59
N GLU A 111 -7.59 12.23 -4.38
CA GLU A 111 -8.12 12.98 -3.22
C GLU A 111 -9.65 13.11 -3.27
N VAL A 112 -10.21 13.41 -4.44
CA VAL A 112 -11.66 13.47 -4.65
C VAL A 112 -12.28 12.09 -4.42
N LEU A 113 -11.67 11.04 -4.97
CA LEU A 113 -12.12 9.66 -4.82
C LEU A 113 -12.08 9.22 -3.35
N ALA A 114 -11.05 9.61 -2.60
CA ALA A 114 -10.95 9.30 -1.18
C ALA A 114 -12.07 9.96 -0.37
N LYS A 115 -12.42 11.21 -0.67
CA LYS A 115 -13.54 11.93 -0.04
C LYS A 115 -14.89 11.29 -0.34
N GLU A 116 -15.13 10.92 -1.60
CA GLU A 116 -16.40 10.32 -2.03
C GLU A 116 -16.59 8.89 -1.50
N THR A 117 -15.51 8.11 -1.41
CA THR A 117 -15.57 6.70 -0.98
C THR A 117 -15.38 6.50 0.52
N ASN A 118 -14.90 7.53 1.23
CA ASN A 118 -14.39 7.47 2.60
C ASN A 118 -13.29 6.40 2.76
N HIS A 119 -12.45 6.27 1.73
CA HIS A 119 -11.37 5.27 1.65
C HIS A 119 -10.12 5.90 1.06
N HIS A 120 -9.05 5.92 1.83
CA HIS A 120 -7.76 6.40 1.35
C HIS A 120 -6.97 5.24 0.73
N ILE A 121 -6.51 5.43 -0.51
CA ILE A 121 -5.71 4.44 -1.21
C ILE A 121 -4.28 4.94 -1.39
N ALA A 122 -3.30 4.10 -1.01
CA ALA A 122 -1.90 4.38 -1.24
C ALA A 122 -1.61 4.26 -2.76
N ALA A 123 -1.54 5.38 -3.47
CA ALA A 123 -1.22 5.40 -4.89
C ALA A 123 0.29 5.56 -5.12
N ARG A 124 0.89 4.65 -5.89
CA ARG A 124 2.30 4.72 -6.30
C ARG A 124 2.43 4.65 -7.81
N VAL A 125 3.24 5.54 -8.38
CA VAL A 125 3.46 5.59 -9.83
C VAL A 125 4.55 4.61 -10.24
N LEU A 126 4.26 3.83 -11.27
CA LEU A 126 5.21 2.96 -11.95
C LEU A 126 5.55 3.54 -13.32
N VAL A 127 6.82 3.86 -13.56
CA VAL A 127 7.26 4.27 -14.88
C VAL A 127 7.31 3.06 -15.80
N THR A 128 6.63 3.13 -16.93
CA THR A 128 6.52 2.06 -17.94
C THR A 128 6.98 2.54 -19.31
N LEU A 129 7.16 1.62 -20.26
CA LEU A 129 7.61 1.91 -21.62
C LEU A 129 8.94 2.68 -21.68
N TYR A 130 9.81 2.50 -20.68
CA TYR A 130 11.06 3.24 -20.57
C TYR A 130 12.06 2.82 -21.65
N ALA A 131 12.45 3.75 -22.53
CA ALA A 131 13.36 3.48 -23.66
C ALA A 131 14.86 3.62 -23.31
N GLY A 132 15.20 4.07 -22.09
CA GLY A 132 16.51 3.96 -21.43
C GLY A 132 17.77 4.53 -22.08
N ARG A 133 17.72 5.07 -23.30
CA ARG A 133 18.91 5.52 -24.04
C ARG A 133 18.99 7.04 -24.22
N SER A 134 17.94 7.77 -23.84
CA SER A 134 17.85 9.19 -24.08
C SER A 134 18.07 9.98 -22.78
N PRO A 135 19.08 10.88 -22.72
CA PRO A 135 19.26 11.80 -21.59
C PRO A 135 18.00 12.60 -21.28
N PHE A 136 17.23 12.93 -22.31
CA PHE A 136 15.95 13.60 -22.18
C PHE A 136 14.91 12.76 -21.42
N VAL A 137 14.78 11.47 -21.76
CA VAL A 137 13.83 10.57 -21.07
C VAL A 137 14.24 10.39 -19.60
N LYS A 138 15.55 10.33 -19.32
CA LYS A 138 16.05 10.30 -17.94
C LYS A 138 15.66 11.57 -17.17
N ALA A 139 15.87 12.75 -17.75
CA ALA A 139 15.49 14.01 -17.11
C ALA A 139 13.98 14.09 -16.82
N VAL A 140 13.14 13.58 -17.72
CA VAL A 140 11.68 13.50 -17.50
C VAL A 140 11.35 12.58 -16.33
N VAL A 141 11.97 11.40 -16.24
CA VAL A 141 11.77 10.48 -15.09
C VAL A 141 12.22 11.12 -13.78
N ASP A 142 13.37 11.79 -13.77
CA ASP A 142 13.87 12.47 -12.57
C ASP A 142 12.93 13.61 -12.12
N GLU A 143 12.29 14.31 -13.06
CA GLU A 143 11.25 15.30 -12.76
C GLU A 143 9.97 14.66 -12.21
N ILE A 144 9.51 13.53 -12.79
CA ILE A 144 8.36 12.77 -12.32
C ILE A 144 8.58 12.33 -10.86
N ARG A 145 9.75 11.76 -10.57
CA ARG A 145 10.10 11.29 -9.22
C ARG A 145 10.12 12.41 -8.20
N ARG A 146 10.66 13.58 -8.55
CA ARG A 146 10.65 14.77 -7.68
C ARG A 146 9.23 15.22 -7.34
N HIS A 147 8.32 15.25 -8.31
CA HIS A 147 6.92 15.65 -8.07
C HIS A 147 6.16 14.65 -7.19
N LEU A 148 6.51 13.37 -7.25
CA LEU A 148 5.81 12.32 -6.53
C LEU A 148 6.24 12.17 -5.07
N ALA A 149 7.34 12.83 -4.65
CA ALA A 149 7.80 12.88 -3.26
C ALA A 149 7.82 11.51 -2.55
N GLY A 150 8.38 10.49 -3.23
CA GLY A 150 8.45 9.12 -2.70
C GLY A 150 7.25 8.22 -3.02
N ARG A 151 6.19 8.73 -3.65
CA ARG A 151 5.04 7.92 -4.13
C ARG A 151 5.29 7.29 -5.51
N HIS A 152 6.44 6.64 -5.67
CA HIS A 152 6.83 5.99 -6.92
C HIS A 152 7.61 4.71 -6.67
N PHE A 153 7.67 3.84 -7.67
CA PHE A 153 8.59 2.72 -7.69
C PHE A 153 9.96 3.16 -8.23
N ASP A 154 11.03 2.66 -7.60
CA ASP A 154 12.39 2.78 -8.11
C ASP A 154 12.56 1.93 -9.37
N THR A 155 11.88 0.79 -9.43
CA THR A 155 11.81 -0.04 -10.62
C THR A 155 11.09 0.69 -11.77
N VAL A 156 11.62 0.54 -12.97
CA VAL A 156 10.97 1.00 -14.21
C VAL A 156 10.74 -0.19 -15.14
N ILE A 157 9.62 -0.22 -15.85
CA ILE A 157 9.35 -1.24 -16.87
C ILE A 157 9.85 -0.72 -18.22
N ARG A 158 10.88 -1.35 -18.76
CA ARG A 158 11.47 -0.99 -20.05
C ARG A 158 10.53 -1.36 -21.20
N TYR A 159 10.61 -0.60 -22.28
CA TYR A 159 9.98 -1.02 -23.53
C TYR A 159 10.59 -2.36 -23.98
N SER A 160 9.75 -3.38 -24.14
CA SER A 160 10.17 -4.73 -24.51
C SER A 160 9.25 -5.30 -25.59
N VAL A 161 9.84 -5.62 -26.75
CA VAL A 161 9.12 -6.34 -27.82
C VAL A 161 8.63 -7.70 -27.32
N LYS A 162 9.37 -8.34 -26.40
CA LYS A 162 8.98 -9.64 -25.81
C LYS A 162 7.72 -9.55 -24.96
N LEU A 163 7.45 -8.41 -24.32
CA LEU A 163 6.17 -8.20 -23.62
C LEU A 163 5.00 -8.12 -24.60
N ALA A 164 5.17 -7.41 -25.73
CA ALA A 164 4.16 -7.31 -26.76
C ALA A 164 3.87 -8.67 -27.44
N GLU A 165 4.91 -9.45 -27.71
CA GLU A 165 4.77 -10.83 -28.21
C GLU A 165 4.07 -11.74 -27.19
N ALA A 166 4.48 -11.73 -25.92
CA ALA A 166 3.84 -12.56 -24.89
C ALA A 166 2.33 -12.26 -24.79
N ALA A 167 1.97 -10.97 -24.81
CA ALA A 167 0.58 -10.52 -24.79
C ALA A 167 -0.21 -10.99 -26.03
N SER A 168 0.37 -10.92 -27.23
CA SER A 168 -0.30 -11.40 -28.46
C SER A 168 -0.52 -12.91 -28.47
N HIS A 169 0.29 -13.66 -27.74
CA HIS A 169 0.13 -15.09 -27.49
C HIS A 169 -0.77 -15.42 -26.29
N GLY A 170 -1.25 -14.42 -25.56
CA GLY A 170 -2.11 -14.63 -24.38
C GLY A 170 -1.42 -15.36 -23.23
N VAL A 171 -0.09 -15.26 -23.13
CA VAL A 171 0.70 -15.91 -22.08
C VAL A 171 1.46 -14.90 -21.22
N PRO A 172 1.62 -15.13 -19.91
CA PRO A 172 2.45 -14.26 -19.07
C PRO A 172 3.90 -14.25 -19.53
N ILE A 173 4.60 -13.13 -19.34
CA ILE A 173 6.02 -13.00 -19.72
C ILE A 173 6.91 -14.06 -19.07
N ALA A 174 6.58 -14.47 -17.83
CA ALA A 174 7.27 -15.53 -17.11
C ALA A 174 7.20 -16.90 -17.80
N ALA A 175 6.12 -17.17 -18.54
CA ALA A 175 5.98 -18.39 -19.32
C ALA A 175 6.57 -18.24 -20.74
N TYR A 176 6.61 -17.02 -21.28
CA TYR A 176 7.07 -16.75 -22.63
C TYR A 176 8.59 -16.57 -22.76
N CYS A 177 9.20 -15.74 -21.89
CA CYS A 177 10.62 -15.43 -21.97
C CYS A 177 11.19 -14.98 -20.61
N THR A 178 11.89 -15.86 -19.92
CA THR A 178 12.55 -15.57 -18.63
C THR A 178 13.92 -14.87 -18.76
N ARG A 179 14.46 -14.76 -19.98
CA ARG A 179 15.75 -14.11 -20.27
C ARG A 179 15.54 -12.86 -21.12
N CYS A 180 14.64 -11.96 -20.67
CA CYS A 180 14.41 -10.69 -21.32
C CYS A 180 14.18 -9.57 -20.31
N ALA A 181 14.39 -8.33 -20.78
CA ALA A 181 14.21 -7.12 -19.98
C ALA A 181 12.84 -7.04 -19.30
N GLY A 182 11.77 -7.39 -20.01
CA GLY A 182 10.42 -7.34 -19.45
C GLY A 182 10.23 -8.29 -18.26
N PHE A 183 10.80 -9.50 -18.31
CA PHE A 183 10.73 -10.44 -17.19
C PHE A 183 11.55 -9.95 -15.99
N GLU A 184 12.78 -9.49 -16.24
CA GLU A 184 13.66 -8.91 -15.21
C GLU A 184 12.99 -7.73 -14.50
N ASP A 185 12.38 -6.83 -15.26
CA ASP A 185 11.74 -5.62 -14.73
C ASP A 185 10.52 -5.95 -13.86
N TYR A 186 9.67 -6.90 -14.27
CA TYR A 186 8.54 -7.34 -13.44
C TYR A 186 8.98 -8.14 -12.20
N GLN A 187 10.09 -8.89 -12.28
CA GLN A 187 10.68 -9.53 -11.09
C GLN A 187 11.19 -8.49 -10.10
N ALA A 188 11.91 -7.46 -10.58
CA ALA A 188 12.39 -6.37 -9.74
C ALA A 188 11.23 -5.61 -9.08
N LEU A 189 10.17 -5.31 -9.84
CA LEU A 189 8.97 -4.66 -9.30
C LEU A 189 8.31 -5.51 -8.21
N THR A 190 8.21 -6.82 -8.44
CA THR A 190 7.63 -7.75 -7.46
C THR A 190 8.46 -7.77 -6.18
N ALA A 191 9.79 -7.82 -6.28
CA ALA A 191 10.67 -7.79 -5.12
C ALA A 191 10.55 -6.47 -4.34
N GLU A 192 10.51 -5.34 -5.04
CA GLU A 192 10.33 -4.01 -4.44
C GLU A 192 9.00 -3.91 -3.70
N LEU A 193 7.91 -4.39 -4.31
CA LEU A 193 6.57 -4.39 -3.70
C LEU A 193 6.53 -5.22 -2.41
N LEU A 194 7.13 -6.41 -2.41
CA LEU A 194 7.21 -7.29 -1.24
C LEU A 194 8.05 -6.68 -0.11
N GLN A 195 9.16 -6.01 -0.44
CA GLN A 195 10.01 -5.33 0.54
C GLN A 195 9.28 -4.14 1.19
N GLN A 196 8.56 -3.36 0.39
CA GLN A 196 7.78 -2.23 0.87
C GLN A 196 6.62 -2.67 1.79
N GLU A 197 5.96 -3.78 1.47
CA GLU A 197 4.95 -4.40 2.34
C GLU A 197 5.52 -4.87 3.68
N ALA A 198 6.72 -5.45 3.69
CA ALA A 198 7.38 -5.85 4.93
C ALA A 198 7.77 -4.65 5.80
N ALA A 199 8.15 -3.52 5.18
CA ALA A 199 8.50 -2.28 5.88
C ALA A 199 7.28 -1.51 6.39
N PHE A 200 6.11 -1.71 5.77
CA PHE A 200 4.85 -1.07 6.13
C PHE A 200 3.75 -2.13 6.22
N PRO A 201 3.47 -2.68 7.42
CA PRO A 201 2.44 -3.69 7.60
C PRO A 201 1.16 -3.27 6.90
N ARG A 202 0.69 -4.12 5.99
CA ARG A 202 -0.58 -3.92 5.28
C ARG A 202 -1.71 -4.01 6.28
N ASP A 203 -2.17 -2.85 6.68
CA ASP A 203 -3.44 -2.33 6.21
C ASP A 203 -3.50 -0.87 6.70
N GLY A 204 -4.45 -0.07 6.22
CA GLY A 204 -4.93 1.10 6.97
C GLY A 204 -5.55 0.72 8.33
N GLN A 205 -5.15 -0.43 8.91
CA GLN A 205 -5.49 -0.87 10.23
C GLN A 205 -4.33 -0.54 11.15
N PRO A 206 -4.62 0.04 12.32
CA PRO A 206 -3.63 0.15 13.37
C PRO A 206 -3.12 -1.25 13.72
N SER A 207 -1.86 -1.34 14.08
CA SER A 207 -1.23 -2.52 14.66
C SER A 207 -0.50 -2.12 15.96
N ALA A 208 -0.36 -3.07 16.88
CA ALA A 208 0.57 -2.92 18.00
C ALA A 208 1.98 -2.61 17.47
N PRO A 209 2.88 -2.02 18.27
CA PRO A 209 4.15 -1.51 17.77
C PRO A 209 4.97 -2.59 17.06
N ALA A 210 5.40 -2.30 15.84
CA ALA A 210 6.05 -3.25 14.95
C ALA A 210 7.48 -2.80 14.62
N LEU A 211 8.42 -3.74 14.57
CA LEU A 211 9.80 -3.46 14.16
C LEU A 211 9.88 -3.21 12.65
N THR A 212 10.59 -2.16 12.27
CA THR A 212 10.87 -1.77 10.88
C THR A 212 12.37 -1.53 10.70
N SER A 213 12.84 -1.35 9.47
CA SER A 213 14.25 -1.03 9.18
C SER A 213 14.73 0.30 9.78
N GLU A 214 13.81 1.22 10.08
CA GLU A 214 14.11 2.57 10.60
C GLU A 214 13.88 2.71 12.11
N GLY A 215 13.35 1.69 12.78
CA GLY A 215 12.98 1.71 14.20
C GLY A 215 11.66 1.00 14.48
N VAL A 216 11.09 1.25 15.66
CA VAL A 216 9.76 0.72 16.03
C VAL A 216 8.69 1.66 15.51
N MET A 217 7.79 1.16 14.67
CA MET A 217 6.61 1.85 14.18
C MET A 217 5.48 1.73 15.19
N PHE A 218 5.01 2.86 15.69
CA PHE A 218 3.79 2.97 16.48
C PHE A 218 2.65 3.41 15.58
N SER A 219 1.48 2.81 15.73
CA SER A 219 0.31 3.16 14.91
C SER A 219 -0.99 3.18 15.71
N LEU A 220 -1.86 4.17 15.45
CA LEU A 220 -3.14 4.34 16.14
C LEU A 220 -4.22 4.85 15.20
N GLN A 221 -5.38 4.20 15.18
CA GLN A 221 -6.53 4.68 14.41
C GLN A 221 -7.33 5.68 15.23
N ALA A 222 -7.41 6.91 14.71
CA ALA A 222 -8.17 7.98 15.32
C ALA A 222 -8.62 8.97 14.23
N PHE A 223 -9.78 8.68 13.62
CA PHE A 223 -10.30 9.42 12.46
C PHE A 223 -10.68 10.88 12.77
N ASP A 224 -11.19 11.13 13.98
CA ASP A 224 -11.68 12.45 14.40
C ASP A 224 -10.67 13.21 15.27
N ALA A 225 -9.45 12.69 15.45
CA ALA A 225 -8.44 13.33 16.27
C ALA A 225 -7.84 14.54 15.55
N GLU A 226 -7.66 15.66 16.26
CA GLU A 226 -6.94 16.81 15.73
C GLU A 226 -5.42 16.63 15.90
N ARG A 227 -5.00 16.03 17.03
CA ARG A 227 -3.60 15.75 17.35
C ARG A 227 -3.45 14.45 18.11
N VAL A 228 -2.45 13.66 17.72
CA VAL A 228 -2.03 12.47 18.46
C VAL A 228 -0.55 12.56 18.79
N HIS A 229 -0.23 12.30 20.05
CA HIS A 229 1.14 12.24 20.57
C HIS A 229 1.46 10.83 21.08
N LEU A 230 2.73 10.45 20.99
CA LEU A 230 3.27 9.21 21.55
C LEU A 230 4.18 9.51 22.74
N ALA A 231 3.80 9.08 23.94
CA ALA A 231 4.58 9.30 25.15
C ALA A 231 4.93 7.97 25.82
N GLY A 232 6.15 7.87 26.36
CA GLY A 232 6.61 6.66 27.04
C GLY A 232 7.96 6.84 27.71
N ASP A 233 8.52 5.74 28.20
CA ASP A 233 9.80 5.74 28.92
C ASP A 233 10.96 6.29 28.07
N PHE A 234 10.88 6.18 26.74
CA PHE A 234 11.91 6.63 25.80
C PHE A 234 11.94 8.15 25.53
N ASN A 235 10.94 8.89 25.98
CA ASN A 235 10.91 10.36 25.86
C ASN A 235 10.50 11.04 27.18
N ASP A 236 10.75 10.37 28.31
CA ASP A 236 10.40 10.85 29.65
C ASP A 236 8.94 11.29 29.77
N TRP A 237 8.03 10.61 29.04
CA TRP A 237 6.61 10.93 29.00
C TRP A 237 6.28 12.36 28.53
N SER A 238 7.20 13.00 27.79
CA SER A 238 7.04 14.36 27.26
C SER A 238 6.16 14.39 26.01
N LEU A 239 5.35 15.46 25.88
CA LEU A 239 4.55 15.72 24.68
C LEU A 239 5.30 16.53 23.63
N ASP A 240 6.39 17.20 23.99
CA ASP A 240 7.14 18.04 23.07
C ASP A 240 7.90 17.19 22.04
N GLY A 241 7.67 17.44 20.75
CA GLY A 241 8.28 16.66 19.64
C GLY A 241 7.74 15.22 19.49
N SER A 242 6.71 14.87 20.25
CA SER A 242 6.12 13.51 20.29
C SER A 242 4.96 13.31 19.29
N GLU A 243 4.65 14.32 18.50
CA GLU A 243 3.56 14.33 17.52
C GLU A 243 3.68 13.15 16.54
N MET A 244 2.56 12.48 16.30
CA MET A 244 2.44 11.42 15.31
C MET A 244 1.95 12.03 13.98
N GLU A 245 2.27 11.38 12.87
CA GLU A 245 1.88 11.83 11.54
C GLU A 245 0.59 11.10 11.10
N PRO A 246 -0.48 11.81 10.74
CA PRO A 246 -1.70 11.18 10.25
C PRO A 246 -1.48 10.71 8.81
N ILE A 247 -1.61 9.39 8.59
CA ILE A 247 -1.52 8.75 7.27
C ILE A 247 -2.74 7.84 7.14
N ASP A 248 -3.68 8.20 6.26
CA ASP A 248 -4.87 7.40 5.93
C ASP A 248 -5.76 7.04 7.14
N GLY A 249 -5.99 8.00 8.05
CA GLY A 249 -6.80 7.80 9.27
C GLY A 249 -6.09 7.05 10.40
N VAL A 250 -4.83 6.67 10.17
CA VAL A 250 -3.95 6.05 11.15
C VAL A 250 -2.78 6.99 11.45
N TRP A 251 -2.64 7.35 12.72
CA TRP A 251 -1.52 8.13 13.22
C TRP A 251 -0.31 7.24 13.37
N LYS A 252 0.82 7.61 12.77
CA LYS A 252 2.05 6.81 12.73
C LYS A 252 3.25 7.59 13.25
N LYS A 253 4.16 6.92 13.94
CA LYS A 253 5.46 7.48 14.34
C LYS A 253 6.49 6.37 14.47
N VAL A 254 7.65 6.57 13.86
CA VAL A 254 8.80 5.67 14.01
C VAL A 254 9.71 6.20 15.10
N VAL A 255 10.07 5.35 16.06
CA VAL A 255 11.00 5.68 17.15
C VAL A 255 12.16 4.69 17.15
N LYS A 256 13.39 5.20 17.15
CA LYS A 256 14.60 4.38 17.30
C LYS A 256 14.77 3.99 18.77
N LEU A 257 14.50 2.73 19.08
CA LEU A 257 14.57 2.18 20.42
C LEU A 257 15.65 1.09 20.49
N PRO A 258 16.61 1.16 21.44
CA PRO A 258 17.47 0.04 21.77
C PRO A 258 16.68 -1.19 22.23
N PRO A 259 17.31 -2.38 22.27
CA PRO A 259 16.73 -3.54 22.92
C PRO A 259 16.39 -3.23 24.39
N GLY A 260 15.20 -3.63 24.83
CA GLY A 260 14.70 -3.28 26.15
C GLY A 260 13.18 -3.40 26.26
N ARG A 261 12.69 -3.17 27.49
CA ARG A 261 11.26 -3.13 27.81
C ARG A 261 10.86 -1.69 28.08
N TYR A 262 9.80 -1.23 27.42
CA TYR A 262 9.33 0.15 27.45
C TYR A 262 7.83 0.20 27.76
N ARG A 263 7.42 1.18 28.57
CA ARG A 263 6.02 1.59 28.72
C ARG A 263 5.70 2.75 27.80
N TYR A 264 4.49 2.77 27.27
CA TYR A 264 4.00 3.88 26.45
C TYR A 264 2.48 4.05 26.50
N ARG A 265 2.03 5.23 26.07
CA ARG A 265 0.63 5.59 25.83
C ARG A 265 0.52 6.54 24.63
N TYR A 266 -0.69 6.60 24.08
CA TYR A 266 -1.11 7.65 23.16
C TYR A 266 -1.78 8.80 23.91
N VAL A 267 -1.62 10.02 23.40
CA VAL A 267 -2.39 11.18 23.87
C VAL A 267 -3.16 11.75 22.68
N ILE A 268 -4.48 11.54 22.69
CA ILE A 268 -5.40 11.98 21.64
C ILE A 268 -6.13 13.22 22.15
N ASP A 269 -5.91 14.38 21.54
CA ASP A 269 -6.54 15.65 21.91
C ASP A 269 -6.46 15.95 23.43
N GLY A 270 -5.30 15.66 24.03
CA GLY A 270 -5.02 15.85 25.46
C GLY A 270 -5.51 14.72 26.38
N ARG A 271 -6.13 13.67 25.84
CA ARG A 271 -6.60 12.50 26.60
C ARG A 271 -5.61 11.34 26.49
N TRP A 272 -5.13 10.88 27.63
CA TRP A 272 -4.25 9.72 27.72
C TRP A 272 -5.02 8.43 27.50
N GLN A 273 -4.53 7.61 26.58
CA GLN A 273 -5.11 6.32 26.23
C GLN A 273 -4.02 5.27 26.06
N ARG A 274 -4.25 4.07 26.57
CA ARG A 274 -3.42 2.91 26.24
C ARG A 274 -3.60 2.54 24.76
N ASP A 275 -2.64 1.79 24.23
CA ASP A 275 -2.79 1.19 22.92
C ASP A 275 -3.97 0.18 22.94
N PRO A 276 -5.04 0.41 22.16
CA PRO A 276 -6.19 -0.48 22.15
C PRO A 276 -5.90 -1.86 21.54
N LEU A 277 -4.79 -2.00 20.81
CA LEU A 277 -4.39 -3.24 20.13
C LEU A 277 -3.30 -4.01 20.86
N ASN A 278 -2.65 -3.40 21.84
CA ASN A 278 -1.63 -4.07 22.63
C ASN A 278 -2.27 -4.67 23.89
N ALA A 279 -2.24 -6.00 23.98
CA ALA A 279 -2.77 -6.75 25.12
C ALA A 279 -1.84 -6.70 26.34
N ASP A 280 -0.54 -6.46 26.12
CA ASP A 280 0.45 -6.40 27.20
C ASP A 280 0.41 -5.04 27.87
N ILE A 281 0.02 -5.04 29.15
CA ILE A 281 -0.20 -3.84 29.94
C ILE A 281 0.38 -3.95 31.35
N GLU A 282 0.65 -2.81 31.97
CA GLU A 282 1.14 -2.73 33.35
C GLU A 282 0.44 -1.58 34.11
N PRO A 283 0.04 -1.77 35.38
CA PRO A 283 -0.59 -0.71 36.15
C PRO A 283 0.34 0.50 36.33
N SER A 284 -0.18 1.69 36.02
CA SER A 284 0.57 2.93 36.18
C SER A 284 0.46 3.49 37.59
N ALA A 285 1.55 4.09 38.08
CA ALA A 285 1.59 4.75 39.40
C ALA A 285 0.63 5.95 39.52
N TYR A 286 0.18 6.51 38.39
CA TYR A 286 -0.69 7.67 38.31
C TYR A 286 -2.13 7.33 37.90
N GLY A 287 -2.47 6.04 37.82
CA GLY A 287 -3.79 5.54 37.46
C GLY A 287 -3.92 5.08 36.00
N GLY A 288 -4.77 4.08 35.79
CA GLY A 288 -4.91 3.36 34.52
C GLY A 288 -3.73 2.41 34.24
N ASP A 289 -3.70 1.85 33.05
CA ASP A 289 -2.67 0.89 32.61
C ASP A 289 -1.84 1.46 31.46
N ASP A 290 -0.53 1.21 31.49
CA ASP A 290 0.42 1.54 30.43
C ASP A 290 0.57 0.35 29.47
N SER A 291 0.71 0.61 28.17
CA SER A 291 1.01 -0.45 27.20
C SER A 291 2.50 -0.80 27.25
N ILE A 292 2.82 -2.08 27.10
CA ILE A 292 4.19 -2.61 27.20
C ILE A 292 4.71 -3.01 25.82
N LEU A 293 5.90 -2.53 25.50
CA LEU A 293 6.68 -2.92 24.33
C LEU A 293 7.97 -3.62 24.79
N VAL A 294 8.29 -4.77 24.19
CA VAL A 294 9.59 -5.43 24.35
C VAL A 294 10.28 -5.45 23.00
N VAL A 295 11.51 -4.92 22.95
CA VAL A 295 12.39 -4.90 21.78
C VAL A 295 13.51 -5.90 22.01
N ASP A 296 13.54 -6.99 21.24
CA ASP A 296 14.51 -8.08 21.39
C ASP A 296 15.85 -7.82 20.65
N GLU A 297 16.95 -8.35 21.19
CA GLU A 297 18.32 -8.18 20.65
C GLU A 297 18.53 -8.82 19.26
N SER A 298 17.77 -9.84 18.88
CA SER A 298 17.98 -10.60 17.63
C SER A 298 17.56 -9.85 16.36
N VAL A 299 16.98 -8.66 16.47
CA VAL A 299 16.47 -7.87 15.33
C VAL A 299 17.34 -6.65 15.03
N ALA A 300 18.19 -6.23 15.97
CA ALA A 300 19.06 -5.06 15.81
C ALA A 300 20.38 -5.36 15.05
N SER A 301 20.75 -6.63 14.88
CA SER A 301 22.09 -7.03 14.41
C SER A 301 22.24 -7.24 12.89
N GLU A 302 21.18 -7.20 12.09
CA GLU A 302 21.31 -7.36 10.62
C GLU A 302 21.74 -6.09 9.88
N HIS A 303 21.82 -4.93 10.54
CA HIS A 303 22.09 -3.64 9.86
C HIS A 303 23.22 -2.81 10.47
N SER A 304 24.21 -3.44 11.13
CA SER A 304 25.43 -2.73 11.51
C SER A 304 26.42 -2.72 10.33
N PRO A 305 26.91 -1.55 9.86
CA PRO A 305 27.90 -1.51 8.80
C PRO A 305 29.21 -2.12 9.31
N ALA A 306 29.80 -3.00 8.51
CA ALA A 306 31.11 -3.59 8.78
C ALA A 306 32.12 -2.47 9.10
N THR A 307 32.63 -2.47 10.33
CA THR A 307 33.70 -1.58 10.75
C THR A 307 34.96 -1.97 9.99
N VAL A 308 35.41 -1.10 9.09
CA VAL A 308 36.70 -1.24 8.39
C VAL A 308 37.80 -1.07 9.42
N TYR A 309 38.47 -2.16 9.79
CA TYR A 309 39.75 -2.11 10.47
C TYR A 309 40.80 -1.58 9.49
N THR A 310 41.21 -0.34 9.66
CA THR A 310 42.47 0.16 9.09
C THR A 310 43.62 -0.36 9.97
N GLU A 311 44.35 -1.35 9.48
CA GLU A 311 45.66 -1.68 10.04
C GLU A 311 46.66 -0.58 9.68
N SER A 312 47.15 0.09 10.72
CA SER A 312 48.33 0.95 10.69
C SER A 312 49.58 0.08 10.51
N ALA A 313 50.18 0.08 9.33
CA ALA A 313 51.55 -0.39 9.14
C ALA A 313 52.51 0.65 9.76
N SER A 314 53.18 0.25 10.83
CA SER A 314 54.38 0.90 11.36
C SER A 314 55.53 -0.08 11.16
N ASP A 315 56.64 0.48 10.65
CA ASP A 315 57.97 -0.09 10.36
C ASP A 315 58.15 -0.93 9.08
#